data_AF-R7S809-F1
#
_entry.id   AF-R7S809-F1
#
_cell.length_a   1.000
_cell.length_b   1.000
_cell.length_c   1.000
_cell.angle_alpha   90.00
_cell.angle_beta   90.00
_cell.angle_gamma   90.00
#
_symmetry.space_group_name_H-M   'P 1'
#
loop_
_entity.id
_entity.type
_entity.pdbx_description
1 polymer ?
#
loop_
_entity_poly.entity_id
_entity_poly.type
_entity_poly.pdbx_seq_one_letter_code
_entity_poly.pdbx_strand_id
1 'polypeptide(L)'
;MLVEHTFVPSLADELAIKVGETLRMLEEYEDEWCLVERLGSRSNERGVVPRFCLKERPRGQHKRGASSTGTAASGRSGKSQ
;
A
#
# COMPACT_ATOMS: atom_id res chain seq x y z
N MET A 1 5.66 0.89 1.82
CA MET A 1 6.79 0.31 1.08
C MET A 1 7.92 0.04 2.05
N LEU A 2 8.59 -1.10 1.89
CA LEU A 2 9.84 -1.41 2.59
C LEU A 2 11.01 -0.98 1.70
N VAL A 3 12.02 -0.34 2.25
CA VAL A 3 13.24 0.03 1.53
C VAL A 3 14.20 -1.17 1.49
N GLU A 4 14.52 -1.66 0.29
CA GLU A 4 15.50 -2.74 0.07
C GLU A 4 16.88 -2.22 -0.39
N HIS A 5 16.93 -1.01 -0.96
CA HIS A 5 18.19 -0.36 -1.36
C HIS A 5 18.30 1.05 -0.77
N THR A 6 19.50 1.40 -0.30
CA THR A 6 19.80 2.76 0.15
C THR A 6 19.94 3.67 -1.06
N PHE A 7 19.44 4.89 -0.96
CA PHE A 7 19.55 5.91 -1.99
C PHE A 7 20.08 7.20 -1.38
N VAL A 8 21.09 7.77 -2.03
CA VAL A 8 21.73 9.03 -1.65
C VAL A 8 21.27 10.10 -2.66
N PRO A 9 20.56 11.14 -2.22
CA PRO A 9 20.08 12.19 -3.10
C PRO A 9 21.22 12.93 -3.82
N SER A 10 20.95 13.27 -5.07
CA SER A 10 21.69 14.17 -5.94
C SER A 10 20.92 15.46 -6.24
N LEU A 11 19.59 15.44 -6.09
CA LEU A 11 18.69 16.59 -6.32
C LEU A 11 17.94 16.98 -5.03
N ALA A 12 17.35 18.17 -5.02
CA ALA A 12 16.71 18.74 -3.82
C ALA A 12 15.31 18.16 -3.53
N ASP A 13 14.65 17.62 -4.55
CA ASP A 13 13.35 16.95 -4.47
C ASP A 13 13.45 15.48 -4.08
N GLU A 14 14.66 14.93 -4.06
CA GLU A 14 14.95 13.54 -3.72
C GLU A 14 15.02 13.31 -2.20
N LEU A 15 14.58 12.12 -1.76
CA LEU A 15 14.59 11.74 -0.34
C LEU A 15 15.70 10.73 -0.03
N ALA A 16 16.52 11.02 0.97
CA ALA A 16 17.52 10.07 1.47
C ALA A 16 16.86 8.93 2.22
N ILE A 17 17.08 7.68 1.78
CA ILE A 17 16.46 6.48 2.35
C ILE A 17 17.50 5.40 2.64
N LYS A 18 17.31 4.66 3.73
CA LYS A 18 18.15 3.53 4.13
C LYS A 18 17.37 2.23 4.15
N VAL A 19 18.07 1.12 3.91
CA VAL A 19 17.50 -0.24 3.97
C VAL A 19 16.83 -0.49 5.32
N GLY A 20 15.65 -1.09 5.29
CA GLY A 20 14.85 -1.42 6.48
C GLY A 20 13.86 -0.33 6.89
N GLU A 21 13.94 0.86 6.31
CA GLU A 21 12.93 1.90 6.52
C GLU A 21 11.57 1.52 5.93
N THR A 22 10.52 2.05 6.55
CA THR A 22 9.15 1.91 6.04
C THR A 22 8.62 3.28 5.64
N LEU A 23 8.33 3.41 4.36
CA LEU A 23 7.84 4.64 3.75
C LEU A 23 6.39 4.45 3.30
N ARG A 24 5.62 5.53 3.31
CA ARG A 24 4.31 5.56 2.68
C ARG A 24 4.49 5.96 1.22
N MET A 25 4.00 5.12 0.30
CA MET A 25 3.89 5.53 -1.10
C MET A 25 2.75 6.53 -1.23
N LEU A 26 3.02 7.68 -1.85
CA LEU A 26 2.01 8.68 -2.19
C LEU A 26 1.64 8.56 -3.67
N GLU A 27 2.64 8.49 -4.55
CA GLU A 27 2.45 8.45 -6.00
C GLU A 27 3.58 7.67 -6.67
N GLU A 28 3.27 6.99 -7.77
CA GLU A 28 4.22 6.32 -8.66
C GLU A 28 4.08 6.95 -10.05
N TYR A 29 5.19 7.42 -10.59
CA TYR A 29 5.26 8.12 -11.87
C TYR A 29 5.57 7.14 -13.02
N GLU A 30 5.34 7.57 -14.27
CA GLU A 30 5.52 6.74 -15.47
C GLU A 30 6.99 6.41 -15.79
N ASP A 31 7.93 7.18 -15.24
CA ASP A 31 9.38 7.03 -15.37
C ASP A 31 10.01 6.19 -14.26
N GLU A 32 9.18 5.45 -13.51
CA GLU A 32 9.59 4.57 -12.41
C GLU A 32 10.17 5.32 -11.20
N TRP A 33 9.81 6.59 -11.01
CA TRP A 33 10.03 7.31 -9.75
C TRP A 33 8.81 7.26 -8.84
N CYS A 34 9.04 7.48 -7.55
CA CYS A 34 8.03 7.34 -6.51
C CYS A 34 8.09 8.50 -5.53
N LEU A 35 7.00 9.24 -5.39
CA LEU A 35 6.84 10.20 -4.31
C LEU A 35 6.47 9.45 -3.03
N VAL A 36 7.31 9.61 -2.01
CA VAL A 36 7.16 8.91 -0.73
C VAL A 36 7.16 9.87 0.46
N GLU A 37 6.57 9.40 1.56
CA GLU A 37 6.57 10.10 2.85
C GLU A 37 7.15 9.19 3.94
N ARG A 38 8.10 9.72 4.73
CA ARG A 38 8.72 9.00 5.84
C ARG A 38 7.78 8.95 7.04
N LEU A 39 7.41 7.75 7.45
CA LEU A 39 6.54 7.52 8.61
C LEU A 39 7.31 7.75 9.92
N GLY A 40 6.71 8.47 10.87
CA GLY A 40 7.27 8.66 12.21
C GLY A 40 8.25 9.82 12.38
N SER A 41 8.57 10.55 11.31
CA SER A 41 9.32 11.81 11.43
C SER A 41 8.39 12.95 11.81
N ARG A 42 8.76 13.78 12.80
CA ARG A 42 7.95 14.94 13.25
C ARG A 42 7.60 15.92 12.12
N SER A 43 8.39 15.94 11.05
CA SER A 43 8.26 16.89 9.94
C SER A 43 7.50 16.36 8.73
N ASN A 44 7.00 15.12 8.74
CA ASN A 44 6.43 14.46 7.54
C ASN A 44 7.31 14.67 6.29
N GLU A 45 8.57 14.26 6.40
CA GLU A 45 9.57 14.43 5.34
C GLU A 45 9.14 13.67 4.08
N ARG A 46 9.18 14.36 2.93
CA ARG A 46 8.73 13.86 1.63
C ARG A 46 9.79 14.13 0.57
N GLY A 47 9.82 13.26 -0.43
CA GLY A 47 10.61 13.45 -1.64
C GLY A 47 10.48 12.24 -2.57
N VAL A 48 11.13 12.33 -3.72
CA VAL A 48 11.11 11.29 -4.73
C VAL A 48 12.25 10.30 -4.53
N VAL A 49 11.98 9.04 -4.84
CA VAL A 49 12.97 7.95 -4.82
C VAL A 49 12.73 6.99 -5.99
N PRO A 50 13.75 6.27 -6.48
CA PRO A 50 13.54 5.28 -7.53
C PRO A 50 12.65 4.10 -7.06
N ARG A 51 11.74 3.64 -7.93
CA ARG A 51 10.81 2.54 -7.65
C ARG A 51 11.51 1.24 -7.27
N PHE A 52 12.69 0.97 -7.84
CA PHE A 52 13.47 -0.24 -7.57
C PHE A 52 14.05 -0.30 -6.14
N CYS A 53 14.15 0.84 -5.44
CA CYS A 53 14.58 0.86 -4.04
C CYS A 53 13.50 0.32 -3.09
N LEU A 54 12.25 0.20 -3.58
CA LEU A 54 11.06 -0.06 -2.78
C LEU A 54 10.45 -1.43 -3.10
N LYS A 55 10.01 -2.11 -2.04
CA LYS A 55 9.23 -3.34 -2.12
C LYS A 55 7.87 -3.18 -1.48
N GLU A 56 6.86 -3.77 -2.12
CA GLU A 56 5.54 -3.89 -1.52
C GLU A 56 5.63 -4.79 -0.29
N ARG A 57 5.18 -4.27 0.85
CA ARG A 57 4.99 -5.12 2.02
C ARG A 57 3.72 -5.93 1.77
N PRO A 58 3.74 -7.27 1.88
CA PRO A 58 2.52 -8.06 1.78
C PRO A 58 1.55 -7.54 2.84
N ARG A 59 0.47 -6.91 2.39
CA ARG A 59 -0.65 -6.58 3.26
C ARG A 59 -1.24 -7.94 3.60
N GLY A 60 -1.05 -8.41 4.84
CA GLY A 60 -1.71 -9.61 5.31
C GLY A 60 -3.16 -9.53 4.88
N GLN A 61 -3.62 -10.52 4.11
CA GLN A 61 -5.00 -10.60 3.67
C GLN A 61 -5.86 -10.73 4.92
N HIS A 62 -6.25 -9.60 5.52
CA HIS A 62 -7.49 -9.55 6.25
C HIS A 62 -8.52 -9.88 5.18
N LYS A 63 -8.97 -11.14 5.17
CA LYS A 63 -10.19 -11.51 4.48
C LYS A 63 -11.23 -10.49 4.92
N ARG A 64 -11.52 -9.52 4.04
CA ARG A 64 -12.70 -8.69 4.18
C ARG A 64 -13.84 -9.70 4.26
N GLY A 65 -14.42 -9.81 5.45
CA GLY A 65 -15.59 -10.64 5.69
C GLY A 65 -16.58 -10.43 4.57
N ALA A 66 -17.14 -11.54 4.12
CA ALA A 66 -18.21 -11.63 3.15
C ALA A 66 -19.10 -10.38 3.13
N SER A 67 -19.09 -9.66 2.01
CA SER A 67 -20.29 -8.95 1.57
C SER A 67 -21.32 -10.01 1.22
N SER A 68 -22.05 -10.46 2.24
CA SER A 68 -23.25 -11.28 2.13
C SER A 68 -24.36 -10.42 1.52
N THR A 69 -24.35 -10.30 0.19
CA THR A 69 -25.47 -9.74 -0.56
C THR A 69 -26.39 -10.91 -0.94
N GLY A 70 -27.44 -11.08 -0.15
CA GLY A 70 -28.76 -11.56 -0.58
C GLY A 70 -28.87 -12.98 -1.11
N THR A 71 -29.10 -13.95 -0.22
CA THR A 71 -29.96 -15.10 -0.54
C THR A 71 -31.05 -15.16 0.52
N ALA A 72 -32.12 -14.41 0.28
CA ALA A 72 -33.36 -14.52 1.06
C ALA A 72 -34.32 -15.44 0.29
N ALA A 73 -34.71 -16.50 0.99
CA ALA A 73 -35.50 -17.63 0.54
C ALA A 73 -36.99 -17.31 0.32
N SER A 74 -37.66 -18.12 -0.50
CA SER A 74 -39.04 -18.64 -0.31
C SER A 74 -39.42 -19.46 -1.57
N GLY A 75 -39.93 -20.68 -1.52
CA GLY A 75 -40.46 -21.44 -0.40
C GLY A 75 -40.63 -22.91 -0.73
N ARG A 76 -40.70 -23.72 0.33
CA ARG A 76 -41.12 -25.11 0.31
C ARG A 76 -42.25 -25.23 1.32
N SER A 77 -43.48 -25.30 0.83
CA SER A 77 -44.63 -25.73 1.61
C SER A 77 -45.24 -26.92 0.89
N GLY A 78 -45.18 -28.07 1.54
CA GLY A 78 -45.93 -29.26 1.14
C GLY A 78 -47.27 -29.32 1.87
N LYS A 79 -48.23 -29.94 1.17
CA LYS A 79 -49.31 -30.80 1.68
C LYS A 79 -50.57 -30.11 2.26
N SER A 80 -51.69 -30.28 1.54
CA SER A 80 -52.89 -31.02 1.99
C SER A 80 -54.18 -30.46 1.38
N GLN A 81 -54.77 -31.21 0.45
CA GLN A 81 -56.11 -31.81 0.58
C GLN A 81 -56.21 -33.00 -0.36
#